data_AF-A0A848Z435-F1
#
_entry.id   AF-A0A848Z435-F1
#
_cell.length_a   1.000
_cell.length_b   1.000
_cell.length_c   1.000
_cell.angle_alpha   90.00
_cell.angle_beta   90.00
_cell.angle_gamma   90.00
#
_symmetry.space_group_name_H-M   'P 1'
#
loop_
_entity.id
_entity.type
_entity.pdbx_description
1 polymer ?
#
loop_
_entity_poly.entity_id
_entity_poly.type
_entity_poly.pdbx_seq_one_letter_code
_entity_poly.pdbx_strand_id
1 'polypeptide(L)'
;MNVLSNRFAFVFYMVAFVLVFVAGTRMVNFALDFRLYKDFMVPWETAYDKSRRVPATWPVFQGDNHVAHMEDLVRIMKQNGISAPASNTDRAFIFEMRKFWQRNRKIFILCHNNHLILYGLSVSTTMRIDRFVDERADIRNGRFTAEPSKDTQTYIGNWRL
;
A
#
# COMPACT_ATOMS: atom_id res chain seq x y z
N MET A 1 -54.50 7.23 11.07
CA MET A 1 -53.39 6.31 11.43
C MET A 1 -52.21 6.31 10.43
N ASN A 2 -52.10 7.25 9.48
CA ASN A 2 -51.07 7.17 8.42
C ASN A 2 -49.78 7.98 8.69
N VAL A 3 -49.79 8.97 9.58
CA VAL A 3 -48.64 9.88 9.77
C VAL A 3 -47.52 9.24 10.61
N LEU A 4 -47.87 8.47 11.64
CA LEU A 4 -46.90 7.75 12.48
C LEU A 4 -46.18 6.64 11.69
N SER A 5 -46.93 5.86 10.90
CA SER A 5 -46.36 4.81 10.02
C SER A 5 -45.37 5.38 9.00
N ASN A 6 -45.66 6.54 8.40
CA ASN A 6 -44.76 7.19 7.46
C ASN A 6 -43.47 7.69 8.10
N ARG A 7 -43.50 8.16 9.36
CA ARG A 7 -42.29 8.60 10.09
C ARG A 7 -41.39 7.41 10.44
N PHE A 8 -41.96 6.29 10.86
CA PHE A 8 -41.18 5.07 11.12
C PHE A 8 -40.54 4.50 9.86
N ALA A 9 -41.30 4.44 8.76
CA ALA A 9 -40.75 4.02 7.47
C ALA A 9 -39.61 4.94 7.01
N PHE A 10 -39.78 6.26 7.14
CA PHE A 10 -38.73 7.22 6.80
C PHE A 10 -37.46 7.02 7.61
N VAL A 11 -37.56 6.88 8.95
CA VAL A 11 -36.41 6.60 9.82
C VAL A 11 -35.72 5.29 9.43
N PHE A 12 -36.50 4.24 9.16
CA PHE A 12 -35.97 2.96 8.74
C PHE A 12 -35.19 3.06 7.42
N TYR A 13 -35.75 3.73 6.41
CA TYR A 13 -35.07 3.94 5.13
C TYR A 13 -33.80 4.77 5.28
N MET A 14 -33.81 5.80 6.15
CA MET A 14 -32.62 6.61 6.44
C MET A 14 -31.51 5.78 7.09
N VAL A 15 -31.84 4.93 8.08
CA VAL A 15 -30.86 4.04 8.72
C VAL A 15 -30.31 3.04 7.71
N ALA A 16 -31.17 2.41 6.91
CA ALA A 16 -30.75 1.49 5.86
C ALA A 16 -29.81 2.16 4.85
N PHE A 17 -30.14 3.38 4.41
CA PHE A 17 -29.31 4.15 3.50
C PHE A 17 -27.93 4.44 4.08
N VAL A 18 -27.86 4.89 5.34
CA VAL A 18 -26.58 5.16 6.02
C VAL A 18 -25.75 3.89 6.14
N LEU A 19 -26.35 2.74 6.49
CA LEU A 19 -25.64 1.46 6.57
C LEU A 19 -25.07 1.03 5.22
N VAL A 20 -25.86 1.12 4.15
CA VAL A 20 -25.41 0.79 2.79
C VAL A 20 -24.29 1.73 2.36
N PHE A 21 -24.41 3.02 2.63
CA PHE A 21 -23.38 4.02 2.30
C PHE A 21 -22.05 3.74 3.02
N VAL A 22 -22.10 3.44 4.32
CA VAL A 22 -20.92 3.10 5.11
C VAL A 22 -20.29 1.78 4.64
N ALA A 23 -21.11 0.77 4.35
CA ALA A 23 -20.63 -0.51 3.83
C ALA A 23 -19.94 -0.34 2.48
N GLY A 24 -20.55 0.40 1.54
CA GLY A 24 -19.98 0.71 0.23
C GLY A 24 -18.65 1.46 0.35
N THR A 25 -18.59 2.47 1.23
CA THR A 25 -17.36 3.22 1.51
C THR A 25 -16.23 2.32 2.03
N ARG A 26 -16.55 1.42 2.98
CA ARG A 26 -15.59 0.46 3.53
C ARG A 26 -15.10 -0.53 2.46
N MET A 27 -15.99 -0.98 1.58
CA MET A 27 -15.67 -1.88 0.48
C MET A 27 -14.72 -1.21 -0.53
N VAL A 28 -14.97 0.05 -0.90
CA VAL A 28 -14.06 0.79 -1.80
C VAL A 28 -12.68 0.98 -1.15
N ASN A 29 -12.63 1.38 0.12
CA ASN A 29 -11.36 1.50 0.85
C ASN A 29 -10.61 0.16 0.91
N PHE A 30 -11.34 -0.97 1.02
CA PHE A 30 -10.75 -2.30 0.93
C PHE A 30 -10.19 -2.63 -0.45
N ALA A 31 -10.95 -2.34 -1.51
CA ALA A 31 -10.47 -2.55 -2.86
C ALA A 31 -9.19 -1.74 -3.15
N LEU A 32 -9.06 -0.54 -2.59
CA LEU A 32 -7.85 0.28 -2.70
C LEU A 32 -6.64 -0.34 -2.00
N ASP A 33 -6.81 -0.89 -0.79
CA ASP A 33 -5.72 -1.62 -0.11
C ASP A 33 -5.32 -2.88 -0.87
N PHE A 34 -6.31 -3.62 -1.40
CA PHE A 34 -6.06 -4.80 -2.20
C PHE A 34 -5.32 -4.45 -3.49
N ARG A 35 -5.70 -3.35 -4.16
CA ARG A 35 -5.01 -2.83 -5.34
C ARG A 35 -3.57 -2.43 -5.04
N LEU A 36 -3.32 -1.73 -3.92
CA LEU A 36 -1.95 -1.43 -3.49
C LEU A 36 -1.12 -2.71 -3.34
N TYR A 37 -1.67 -3.74 -2.69
CA TYR A 37 -0.96 -5.00 -2.52
C TYR A 37 -0.73 -5.73 -3.85
N LYS A 38 -1.81 -6.04 -4.57
CA LYS A 38 -1.77 -6.90 -5.76
C LYS A 38 -1.15 -6.21 -6.97
N ASP A 39 -1.47 -4.95 -7.21
CA ASP A 39 -1.12 -4.27 -8.47
C ASP A 39 0.14 -3.40 -8.33
N PHE A 40 0.60 -3.13 -7.11
CA PHE A 40 1.82 -2.34 -6.87
C PHE A 40 2.89 -3.14 -6.13
N MET A 41 2.60 -3.70 -4.95
CA MET A 41 3.62 -4.38 -4.14
C MET A 41 4.12 -5.70 -4.76
N VAL A 42 3.21 -6.60 -5.15
CA VAL A 42 3.58 -7.93 -5.71
C VAL A 42 4.38 -7.81 -7.03
N PRO A 43 4.02 -6.91 -7.97
CA PRO A 43 4.86 -6.65 -9.14
C PRO A 43 6.26 -6.16 -8.79
N TRP A 44 6.39 -5.34 -7.73
CA TRP A 44 7.70 -4.89 -7.24
C TRP A 44 8.53 -6.03 -6.66
N GLU A 45 7.94 -6.92 -5.87
CA GLU A 45 8.59 -8.16 -5.41
C GLU A 45 9.11 -8.97 -6.61
N THR A 46 8.25 -9.20 -7.61
CA THR A 46 8.62 -9.99 -8.80
C THR A 46 9.72 -9.33 -9.61
N ALA A 47 9.64 -8.01 -9.84
CA ALA A 47 10.61 -7.28 -10.63
C ALA A 47 11.97 -7.15 -9.92
N TYR A 48 11.93 -6.99 -8.59
CA TYR A 48 13.12 -6.96 -7.75
C TYR A 48 13.80 -8.33 -7.67
N ASP A 49 13.05 -9.43 -7.51
CA ASP A 49 13.62 -10.78 -7.52
C ASP A 49 14.26 -11.10 -8.87
N LYS A 50 13.61 -10.74 -9.99
CA LYS A 50 14.18 -10.87 -11.34
C LYS A 50 15.48 -10.09 -11.48
N SER A 51 15.54 -8.84 -11.00
CA SER A 51 16.74 -8.01 -11.15
C SER A 51 17.91 -8.52 -10.31
N ARG A 52 17.64 -9.20 -9.19
CA ARG A 52 18.69 -9.80 -8.34
C ARG A 52 19.36 -11.01 -8.98
N ARG A 53 18.65 -11.73 -9.85
CA ARG A 53 19.17 -12.89 -10.56
C ARG A 53 20.07 -12.51 -11.75
N VAL A 54 20.05 -11.24 -12.17
CA VAL A 54 20.95 -10.74 -13.21
C VAL A 54 22.29 -10.36 -12.58
N PRO A 55 23.42 -10.81 -13.14
CA PRO A 55 24.75 -10.38 -12.71
C PRO A 55 24.98 -8.91 -13.10
N ALA A 56 24.47 -7.98 -12.28
CA ALA A 56 24.65 -6.55 -12.44
C ALA A 56 25.17 -5.93 -11.13
N THR A 57 25.99 -4.90 -11.25
CA THR A 57 26.46 -4.13 -10.09
C THR A 57 25.27 -3.37 -9.50
N TRP A 58 24.79 -3.84 -8.36
CA TRP A 58 23.69 -3.21 -7.63
C TRP A 58 24.07 -1.78 -7.20
N PRO A 59 23.12 -0.83 -7.22
CA PRO A 59 23.40 0.51 -6.72
C PRO A 59 23.74 0.43 -5.24
N VAL A 60 24.87 1.05 -4.86
CA VAL A 60 25.30 1.12 -3.46
C VAL A 60 24.41 2.13 -2.74
N PHE A 61 23.64 1.66 -1.78
CA PHE A 61 22.78 2.51 -0.97
C PHE A 61 23.56 3.08 0.22
N GLN A 62 23.81 4.38 0.22
CA GLN A 62 24.52 5.08 1.30
C GLN A 62 23.60 5.63 2.40
N GLY A 63 22.28 5.37 2.34
CA GLY A 63 21.33 5.80 3.37
C GLY A 63 20.76 7.20 3.20
N ASP A 64 21.43 8.08 2.46
CA ASP A 64 21.08 9.51 2.46
C ASP A 64 20.03 9.91 1.41
N ASN A 65 19.87 9.13 0.33
CA ASN A 65 18.96 9.47 -0.76
C ASN A 65 18.22 8.26 -1.33
N HIS A 66 17.04 7.97 -0.74
CA HIS A 66 16.19 6.85 -1.14
C HIS A 66 15.65 6.98 -2.57
N VAL A 67 15.41 8.22 -3.02
CA VAL A 67 14.89 8.51 -4.36
C VAL A 67 15.92 8.19 -5.41
N ALA A 68 17.15 8.73 -5.27
CA ALA A 68 18.23 8.48 -6.22
C ALA A 68 18.54 6.98 -6.32
N HIS A 69 18.56 6.26 -5.19
CA HIS A 69 18.72 4.81 -5.17
C HIS A 69 17.67 4.08 -5.99
N MET A 70 16.39 4.44 -5.83
CA MET A 70 15.29 3.82 -6.58
C MET A 70 15.32 4.21 -8.07
N GLU A 71 15.70 5.44 -8.41
CA GLU A 71 15.89 5.87 -9.80
C GLU A 71 17.02 5.09 -10.49
N ASP A 72 18.14 4.90 -9.80
CA ASP A 72 19.27 4.09 -10.28
C ASP A 72 18.89 2.62 -10.43
N LEU A 73 18.15 2.06 -9.47
CA LEU A 73 17.63 0.70 -9.56
C LEU A 73 16.72 0.52 -10.78
N VAL A 74 15.76 1.43 -10.98
CA VAL A 74 14.87 1.40 -12.15
C VAL A 74 15.65 1.51 -13.46
N ARG A 75 16.68 2.37 -13.50
CA ARG A 75 17.56 2.49 -14.67
C ARG A 75 18.29 1.18 -14.96
N ILE A 76 18.87 0.55 -13.94
CA ILE A 76 19.58 -0.74 -14.09
C ILE A 76 18.61 -1.85 -14.51
N MET A 77 17.41 -1.91 -13.92
CA MET A 77 16.37 -2.85 -14.34
C MET A 77 16.05 -2.70 -15.82
N LYS A 78 15.84 -1.46 -16.28
CA LYS A 78 15.55 -1.15 -17.69
C LYS A 78 16.71 -1.54 -18.61
N GLN A 79 17.95 -1.30 -18.22
CA GLN A 79 19.14 -1.71 -18.98
C GLN A 79 19.23 -3.23 -19.13
N ASN A 80 18.72 -3.98 -18.15
CA ASN A 80 18.67 -5.44 -18.15
C ASN A 80 17.38 -6.01 -18.74
N GLY A 81 16.56 -5.21 -19.43
CA GLY A 81 15.31 -5.65 -20.04
C GLY A 81 14.18 -5.95 -19.05
N ILE A 82 14.32 -5.53 -17.79
CA ILE A 82 13.30 -5.69 -16.75
C ILE A 82 12.50 -4.38 -16.64
N SER A 83 11.22 -4.43 -16.95
CA SER A 83 10.33 -3.29 -16.77
C SER A 83 10.03 -3.06 -15.29
N ALA A 84 10.19 -1.81 -14.83
CA ALA A 84 9.71 -1.42 -13.52
C ALA A 84 8.17 -1.48 -13.49
N PRO A 85 7.56 -1.87 -12.35
CA PRO A 85 6.11 -1.89 -12.22
C PRO A 85 5.47 -0.53 -12.48
N ALA A 86 4.25 -0.56 -13.03
CA ALA A 86 3.48 0.65 -13.22
C ALA A 86 3.04 1.23 -11.87
N SER A 87 3.04 2.56 -11.79
CA SER A 87 2.41 3.28 -10.70
C SER A 87 1.37 4.26 -11.23
N ASN A 88 0.51 4.77 -10.36
CA ASN A 88 -0.44 5.84 -10.65
C ASN A 88 0.14 7.25 -10.44
N THR A 89 1.48 7.36 -10.39
CA THR A 89 2.21 8.63 -10.36
C THR A 89 3.30 8.60 -11.43
N ASP A 90 3.95 9.74 -11.66
CA ASP A 90 5.07 9.85 -12.60
C ASP A 90 6.30 9.03 -12.19
N ARG A 91 6.35 8.52 -10.95
CA ARG A 91 7.45 7.71 -10.43
C ARG A 91 6.98 6.28 -10.14
N ALA A 92 7.66 5.31 -10.76
CA ALA A 92 7.33 3.88 -10.66
C ALA A 92 7.32 3.34 -9.21
N PHE A 93 8.06 3.97 -8.29
CA PHE A 93 8.22 3.56 -6.89
C PHE A 93 7.38 4.39 -5.90
N ILE A 94 6.45 5.23 -6.38
CA ILE A 94 5.51 5.97 -5.53
C ILE A 94 4.08 5.65 -5.94
N PHE A 95 3.27 5.15 -5.02
CA PHE A 95 1.84 4.91 -5.24
C PHE A 95 1.00 5.94 -4.48
N GLU A 96 0.09 6.63 -5.16
CA GLU A 96 -0.83 7.58 -4.52
C GLU A 96 -2.15 6.89 -4.15
N MET A 97 -2.48 6.85 -2.87
CA MET A 97 -3.69 6.24 -2.36
C MET A 97 -4.68 7.32 -1.91
N ARG A 98 -5.87 7.31 -2.51
CA ARG A 98 -6.98 8.23 -2.22
C ARG A 98 -8.17 7.46 -1.65
N LYS A 99 -8.18 7.31 -0.33
CA LYS A 99 -9.26 6.64 0.39
C LYS A 99 -10.36 7.63 0.78
N PHE A 100 -11.60 7.16 0.77
CA PHE A 100 -12.73 7.94 1.26
C PHE A 100 -12.54 8.26 2.76
N TRP A 101 -12.79 9.52 3.13
CA TRP A 101 -12.68 10.04 4.50
C TRP A 101 -11.29 9.94 5.12
N GLN A 102 -10.25 9.75 4.30
CA GLN A 102 -8.85 9.76 4.73
C GLN A 102 -8.06 10.75 3.89
N ARG A 103 -6.95 11.25 4.45
CA ARG A 103 -6.02 12.09 3.68
C ARG A 103 -5.42 11.27 2.54
N ASN A 104 -5.25 11.90 1.38
CA ASN A 104 -4.47 11.33 0.28
C ASN A 104 -3.03 11.07 0.78
N ARG A 105 -2.51 9.89 0.48
CA ARG A 105 -1.17 9.48 0.92
C ARG A 105 -0.35 9.01 -0.26
N LYS A 106 0.91 9.41 -0.30
CA LYS A 106 1.91 8.87 -1.22
C LYS A 106 2.68 7.80 -0.46
N ILE A 107 2.65 6.58 -0.99
CA ILE A 107 3.33 5.41 -0.46
C ILE A 107 4.58 5.21 -1.29
N PHE A 108 5.74 5.32 -0.66
CA PHE A 108 7.03 5.15 -1.32
C PHE A 108 7.56 3.75 -1.03
N ILE A 109 8.00 3.03 -2.06
CA ILE A 109 8.65 1.72 -1.91
C ILE A 109 10.16 1.86 -2.09
N LEU A 110 10.90 1.23 -1.18
CA LEU A 110 12.35 1.12 -1.22
C LEU A 110 12.72 -0.34 -1.29
N CYS A 111 13.51 -0.71 -2.30
CA CYS A 111 14.00 -2.07 -2.46
C CYS A 111 15.46 -2.15 -2.01
N HIS A 112 15.74 -2.93 -0.97
CA HIS A 112 17.08 -3.02 -0.40
C HIS A 112 17.30 -4.36 0.33
N ASN A 113 18.44 -5.03 0.10
CA ASN A 113 18.89 -6.21 0.84
C ASN A 113 17.85 -7.33 1.06
N ASN A 114 17.06 -7.69 0.03
CA ASN A 114 15.98 -8.70 0.17
C ASN A 114 14.77 -8.23 1.02
N HIS A 115 14.63 -6.92 1.16
CA HIS A 115 13.49 -6.28 1.80
C HIS A 115 12.84 -5.27 0.86
N LEU A 116 11.51 -5.20 0.91
CA LEU A 116 10.72 -4.09 0.40
C LEU A 116 10.24 -3.25 1.57
N ILE A 117 10.73 -2.03 1.67
CA ILE A 117 10.39 -1.10 2.73
C ILE A 117 9.36 -0.10 2.19
N LEU A 118 8.21 -0.01 2.83
CA LEU A 118 7.09 0.85 2.45
C LEU A 118 6.95 2.01 3.43
N TYR A 119 7.00 3.23 2.92
CA TYR A 119 6.85 4.45 3.72
C TYR A 119 5.50 5.09 3.48
N GLY A 120 4.95 5.75 4.51
CA GLY A 120 3.73 6.54 4.37
C GLY A 120 2.43 5.74 4.52
N LEU A 121 2.49 4.54 5.09
CA LEU A 121 1.31 3.69 5.30
C LEU A 121 0.43 4.23 6.43
N SER A 122 -0.89 4.13 6.28
CA SER A 122 -1.81 4.34 7.41
C SER A 122 -1.89 3.08 8.27
N VAL A 123 -2.20 3.20 9.57
CA VAL A 123 -2.46 2.05 10.47
C VAL A 123 -3.39 1.02 9.80
N SER A 124 -4.49 1.49 9.22
CA SER A 124 -5.50 0.62 8.60
C SER A 124 -4.97 -0.13 7.38
N THR A 125 -4.06 0.48 6.61
CA THR A 125 -3.43 -0.12 5.45
C THR A 125 -2.34 -1.09 5.88
N THR A 126 -1.53 -0.73 6.87
CA THR A 126 -0.50 -1.60 7.46
C THR A 126 -1.09 -2.91 7.93
N MET A 127 -2.16 -2.89 8.74
CA MET A 127 -2.82 -4.10 9.24
C MET A 127 -3.42 -4.96 8.12
N ARG A 128 -3.79 -4.35 6.99
CA ARG A 128 -4.35 -5.08 5.85
C ARG A 128 -3.28 -5.73 5.01
N ILE A 129 -2.18 -5.01 4.75
CA ILE A 129 -1.01 -5.56 4.07
C ILE A 129 -0.47 -6.75 4.86
N ASP A 130 -0.30 -6.58 6.17
CA ASP A 130 0.09 -7.64 7.10
C ASP A 130 -0.79 -8.88 6.94
N ARG A 131 -2.11 -8.70 6.96
CA ARG A 131 -3.07 -9.80 6.71
C ARG A 131 -2.97 -10.40 5.32
N PHE A 132 -2.66 -9.62 4.29
CA PHE A 132 -2.48 -10.14 2.93
C PHE A 132 -1.18 -10.95 2.79
N VAL A 133 -0.14 -10.60 3.55
CA VAL A 133 1.18 -11.25 3.49
C VAL A 133 1.26 -12.48 4.40
N ASP A 134 0.82 -12.34 5.66
CA ASP A 134 1.03 -13.33 6.73
C ASP A 134 -0.26 -14.04 7.19
N GLU A 135 -1.39 -13.76 6.55
CA GLU A 135 -2.74 -14.27 6.89
C GLU A 135 -3.21 -13.94 8.32
N ARG A 136 -2.43 -13.14 9.05
CA ARG A 136 -2.66 -12.73 10.45
C ARG A 136 -2.55 -11.23 10.56
N ALA A 137 -3.06 -10.67 11.66
CA ALA A 137 -2.96 -9.24 11.95
C ALA A 137 -1.99 -9.03 13.13
N ASP A 138 -0.71 -9.32 12.91
CA ASP A 138 0.39 -9.11 13.85
C ASP A 138 1.54 -8.35 13.19
N ILE A 139 1.42 -7.01 13.18
CA ILE A 139 2.42 -6.10 12.58
C ILE A 139 3.82 -6.16 13.21
N ARG A 140 4.03 -6.94 14.28
CA ARG A 140 5.34 -7.09 14.93
C ARG A 140 6.06 -8.36 14.54
N ASN A 141 5.34 -9.36 14.03
CA ASN A 141 5.88 -10.69 13.75
C ASN A 141 5.37 -11.21 12.42
N GLY A 142 6.27 -11.62 11.53
CA GLY A 142 5.89 -12.18 10.24
C GLY A 142 6.92 -11.88 9.16
N ARG A 143 6.52 -12.09 7.90
CA ARG A 143 7.27 -11.58 6.74
C ARG A 143 7.05 -10.09 6.58
N PHE A 144 5.89 -9.58 6.97
CA PHE A 144 5.62 -8.15 7.04
C PHE A 144 5.68 -7.68 8.49
N THR A 145 6.52 -6.69 8.77
CA THR A 145 6.53 -5.99 10.06
C THR A 145 6.36 -4.50 9.83
N ALA A 146 5.92 -3.76 10.84
CA ALA A 146 5.77 -2.32 10.71
C ALA A 146 6.02 -1.57 12.00
N GLU A 147 6.65 -0.41 11.85
CA GLU A 147 6.96 0.50 12.94
C GLU A 147 6.32 1.88 12.70
N PRO A 148 5.90 2.60 13.75
CA PRO A 148 5.44 3.96 13.59
C PRO A 148 6.57 4.86 13.07
N SER A 149 6.25 5.70 12.09
CA SER A 149 7.15 6.74 11.59
C SER A 149 7.34 7.84 12.62
N LYS A 150 8.36 8.69 12.42
CA LYS A 150 8.64 9.87 13.28
C LYS A 150 7.45 10.83 13.39
N ASP A 151 6.59 10.87 12.37
CA ASP A 151 5.39 11.71 12.37
C ASP A 151 4.24 11.13 13.22
N THR A 152 4.37 9.90 13.75
CA THR A 152 3.37 9.12 14.50
C THR A 152 2.04 8.86 13.79
N GLN A 153 1.84 9.44 12.61
CA GLN A 153 0.62 9.32 11.80
C GLN A 153 0.75 8.30 10.68
N THR A 154 1.98 7.94 10.33
CA THR A 154 2.30 6.94 9.33
C THR A 154 3.11 5.80 9.92
N TYR A 155 3.16 4.71 9.16
CA TYR A 155 3.94 3.52 9.48
C TYR A 155 4.94 3.27 8.36
N ILE A 156 6.08 2.71 8.75
CA ILE A 156 7.09 2.16 7.87
C ILE A 156 6.92 0.65 7.93
N GLY A 157 6.47 0.05 6.82
CA GLY A 157 6.37 -1.39 6.67
C GLY A 157 7.66 -1.97 6.13
N ASN A 158 8.10 -3.10 6.64
CA ASN A 158 9.21 -3.88 6.14
C ASN A 158 8.69 -5.25 5.71
N TRP A 159 8.77 -5.54 4.42
CA TRP A 159 8.42 -6.84 3.86
C TRP A 159 9.68 -7.61 3.49
N ARG A 160 9.93 -8.72 4.20
CA ARG A 160 11.02 -9.65 3.92
C ARG A 160 10.62 -10.61 2.80
N LEU A 161 11.39 -10.58 1.71
CA LEU A 161 11.19 -11.44 0.55
C LEU A 161 11.73 -12.85 0.78
#